data_AF-A0A956AZA4-F1
#
_entry.id   AF-A0A956AZA4-F1
#
_cell.length_a   1.000
_cell.length_b   1.000
_cell.length_c   1.000
_cell.angle_alpha   90.00
_cell.angle_beta   90.00
_cell.angle_gamma   90.00
#
_symmetry.space_group_name_H-M   'P 1'
#
loop_
_entity.id
_entity.type
_entity.pdbx_description
1 polymer ?
#
loop_
_entity_poly.entity_id
_entity_poly.type
_entity_poly.pdbx_seq_one_letter_code
_entity_poly.pdbx_strand_id
1 'polypeptide(L)'
;MGTLIYILVFFTPSIVESVQDPARAWIPPAPDVRDLECEAGPEDLARREAPDEVEPPAYRQDYLERRAVICRERLLPHAARPARDDAVLNRLRHHAQEAAGRVKALGPGERTWLVEVNYPDVRVAHKLAFATKTALLDLGLRVTDRAPALAAADLEVLSTLPPEKGYPLACERMHAAGGLRAGDGLVMLASLHPRETALHTGLCVDGAWRWLP
;
A
#
# COMPACT_ATOMS: atom_id res chain seq x y z
N MET A 1 1.94 -55.62 46.89
CA MET A 1 2.50 -54.34 47.37
C MET A 1 2.52 -53.39 46.19
N GLY A 2 1.52 -52.50 46.09
CA GLY A 2 1.38 -51.54 44.99
C GLY A 2 1.22 -50.15 45.58
N THR A 3 2.20 -49.29 45.33
CA THR A 3 2.39 -47.99 45.97
C THR A 3 1.55 -46.92 45.28
N LEU A 4 0.70 -46.22 46.03
CA LEU A 4 0.05 -44.96 45.64
C LEU A 4 1.11 -43.86 45.50
N ILE A 5 1.10 -43.11 44.40
CA ILE A 5 1.87 -41.86 44.27
C ILE A 5 0.90 -40.72 43.97
N TYR A 6 0.86 -39.76 44.91
CA TYR A 6 0.06 -38.54 44.88
C TYR A 6 0.66 -37.52 43.90
N ILE A 7 -0.21 -36.89 43.09
CA ILE A 7 0.11 -35.74 42.26
C ILE A 7 0.08 -34.48 43.14
N LEU A 8 1.20 -33.75 43.22
CA LEU A 8 1.25 -32.38 43.73
C LEU A 8 1.70 -31.45 42.60
N VAL A 9 0.74 -30.76 42.01
CA VAL A 9 0.96 -29.65 41.07
C VAL A 9 1.28 -28.41 41.90
N PHE A 10 2.56 -28.01 41.93
CA PHE A 10 2.96 -26.71 42.48
C PHE A 10 3.00 -25.68 41.35
N PHE A 11 1.92 -24.88 41.25
CA PHE A 11 1.91 -23.60 40.56
C PHE A 11 2.76 -22.62 41.37
N THR A 12 3.93 -22.25 40.87
CA THR A 12 4.67 -21.07 41.39
C THR A 12 4.18 -19.82 40.65
N PRO A 13 3.60 -18.82 41.34
CA PRO A 13 3.41 -17.51 40.74
C PRO A 13 4.77 -16.79 40.72
N SER A 14 5.28 -16.52 39.53
CA SER A 14 6.42 -15.61 39.37
C SER A 14 5.96 -14.20 39.76
N ILE A 15 6.39 -13.76 40.94
CA ILE A 15 6.30 -12.38 41.39
C ILE A 15 7.23 -11.58 40.48
N VAL A 16 6.66 -10.86 39.51
CA VAL A 16 7.38 -9.82 38.78
C VAL A 16 7.48 -8.63 39.73
N GLU A 17 8.65 -8.52 40.36
CA GLU A 17 9.04 -7.38 41.17
C GLU A 17 9.12 -6.15 40.26
N SER A 18 8.16 -5.24 40.38
CA SER A 18 8.18 -3.97 39.67
C SER A 18 9.26 -3.09 40.28
N VAL A 19 10.41 -3.01 39.63
CA VAL A 19 11.32 -1.88 39.84
C VAL A 19 10.65 -0.66 39.22
N GLN A 20 9.98 0.14 40.06
CA GLN A 20 9.56 1.49 39.69
C GLN A 20 10.83 2.32 39.50
N ASP A 21 11.23 2.54 38.24
CA ASP A 21 12.23 3.53 37.89
C ASP A 21 11.58 4.94 37.91
N PRO A 22 12.07 5.87 38.75
CA PRO A 22 11.58 7.24 38.83
C PRO A 22 11.99 8.13 37.63
N ALA A 23 12.63 7.61 36.58
CA ALA A 23 12.91 8.36 35.34
C ALA A 23 11.69 8.54 34.41
N ARG A 24 10.48 8.31 34.92
CA ARG A 24 9.20 8.46 34.22
C ARG A 24 8.79 9.93 34.06
N ALA A 25 9.53 10.68 33.26
CA ALA A 25 9.06 11.95 32.72
C ALA A 25 9.64 12.15 31.31
N TRP A 26 8.78 11.99 30.30
CA TRP A 26 9.02 12.40 28.90
C TRP A 26 9.88 11.48 28.02
N ILE A 27 9.52 10.20 27.92
CA ILE A 27 9.90 9.39 26.74
C ILE A 27 8.67 9.37 25.81
N PRO A 28 8.77 9.84 24.56
CA PRO A 28 7.68 9.67 23.60
C PRO A 28 7.39 8.17 23.45
N PRO A 29 6.12 7.76 23.24
CA PRO A 29 5.82 6.34 23.06
C PRO A 29 6.69 5.78 21.94
N ALA A 30 7.30 4.61 22.17
CA ALA A 30 8.01 3.89 21.13
C ALA A 30 7.08 3.76 19.91
N PRO A 31 7.57 4.03 18.68
CA PRO A 31 6.75 3.90 17.49
C PRO A 31 6.15 2.48 17.45
N ASP A 32 4.85 2.40 17.15
CA ASP A 32 4.19 1.10 16.93
C ASP A 32 5.01 0.36 15.87
N VAL A 33 5.34 -0.92 16.11
CA VAL A 33 6.17 -1.74 15.20
C VAL A 33 5.59 -1.76 13.77
N ARG A 34 4.30 -1.43 13.61
CA ARG A 34 3.59 -1.26 12.33
C ARG A 34 4.00 -0.02 11.51
N ASP A 35 4.64 0.96 12.14
CA ASP A 35 5.08 2.23 11.53
C ASP A 35 6.56 2.21 11.10
N LEU A 36 7.25 1.09 11.34
CA LEU A 36 8.63 0.87 10.94
C LEU A 36 8.70 0.01 9.67
N GLU A 37 9.52 0.43 8.72
CA GLU A 37 9.92 -0.38 7.57
C GLU A 37 11.33 -0.92 7.85
N CYS A 38 11.42 -2.25 8.03
CA CYS A 38 12.65 -2.90 8.45
C CYS A 38 13.24 -3.74 7.32
N GLU A 39 14.52 -3.50 7.00
CA GLU A 39 15.27 -4.26 6.01
C GLU A 39 16.52 -4.88 6.62
N ALA A 40 16.92 -6.06 6.14
CA ALA A 40 18.16 -6.73 6.56
C ALA A 40 19.34 -6.16 5.77
N GLY A 41 20.10 -5.25 6.37
CA GLY A 41 21.25 -4.59 5.79
C GLY A 41 22.60 -5.02 6.39
N PRO A 42 23.70 -4.51 5.84
CA PRO A 42 25.02 -4.71 6.44
C PRO A 42 25.16 -3.82 7.71
N GLU A 43 25.89 -4.32 8.71
CA GLU A 43 26.00 -3.66 10.03
C GLU A 43 26.69 -2.28 9.96
N ASP A 44 27.57 -2.06 8.98
CA ASP A 44 28.21 -0.77 8.76
C ASP A 44 27.21 0.33 8.37
N LEU A 45 26.18 -0.02 7.60
CA LEU A 45 25.09 0.88 7.26
C LEU A 45 24.24 1.20 8.49
N ALA A 46 23.89 0.18 9.29
CA ALA A 46 23.13 0.37 10.53
C ALA A 46 23.86 1.30 11.50
N ARG A 47 25.18 1.14 11.65
CA ARG A 47 26.02 1.98 12.53
C ARG A 47 26.19 3.41 12.02
N ARG A 48 26.09 3.64 10.71
CA ARG A 48 26.06 5.00 10.15
C ARG A 48 24.73 5.70 10.42
N GLU A 49 23.63 4.96 10.37
CA GLU A 49 22.28 5.53 10.53
C GLU A 49 21.88 5.70 12.00
N ALA A 50 22.28 4.78 12.88
CA ALA A 50 21.97 4.80 14.31
C ALA A 50 23.22 4.38 15.13
N PRO A 51 24.24 5.26 15.24
CA PRO A 51 25.52 4.91 15.86
C PRO A 51 25.42 4.53 17.34
N ASP A 52 24.41 5.05 18.05
CA ASP A 52 24.21 4.83 19.48
C ASP A 52 23.33 3.61 19.79
N GLU A 53 22.68 3.02 18.78
CA GLU A 53 21.78 1.86 18.93
C GLU A 53 22.43 0.53 18.51
N VAL A 54 23.58 0.59 17.82
CA VAL A 54 24.34 -0.59 17.38
C VAL A 54 25.52 -0.81 18.32
N GLU A 55 25.53 -1.96 19.01
CA GLU A 55 26.64 -2.31 19.90
C GLU A 55 27.97 -2.34 19.11
N PRO A 56 29.03 -1.70 19.61
CA PRO A 56 30.31 -1.67 18.92
C PRO A 56 30.89 -3.08 18.77
N PRO A 57 31.68 -3.32 17.71
CA PRO A 57 32.23 -4.64 17.45
C PRO A 57 33.20 -5.01 18.58
N ALA A 58 33.14 -6.26 19.04
CA ALA A 58 34.06 -6.75 20.05
C ALA A 58 35.52 -6.62 19.57
N TYR A 59 36.41 -6.25 20.50
CA TYR A 59 37.83 -5.94 20.23
C TYR A 59 38.64 -7.09 19.59
N ARG A 60 38.13 -8.32 19.61
CA ARG A 60 38.69 -9.44 18.84
C ARG A 60 37.78 -9.73 17.66
N GLN A 61 38.37 -9.62 16.47
CA GLN A 61 37.74 -9.72 15.17
C GLN A 61 36.96 -11.03 15.01
N ASP A 62 35.64 -10.96 15.18
CA ASP A 62 34.73 -11.88 14.51
C ASP A 62 34.70 -11.47 13.03
N TYR A 63 35.31 -12.28 12.15
CA TYR A 63 35.22 -12.12 10.69
C TYR A 63 33.85 -12.53 10.13
N LEU A 64 32.81 -12.52 10.95
CA LEU A 64 31.46 -12.87 10.54
C LEU A 64 30.78 -11.60 10.02
N GLU A 65 30.36 -11.61 8.76
CA GLU A 65 29.46 -10.60 8.21
C GLU A 65 28.12 -10.68 8.95
N ARG A 66 27.99 -9.84 9.98
CA ARG A 66 26.76 -9.70 10.74
C ARG A 66 25.79 -8.84 9.93
N ARG A 67 24.56 -9.34 9.80
CA ARG A 67 23.45 -8.59 9.19
C ARG A 67 22.70 -7.88 10.29
N ALA A 68 22.48 -6.58 10.11
CA ALA A 68 21.66 -5.79 11.00
C ALA A 68 20.26 -5.63 10.40
N VAL A 69 19.26 -5.55 11.28
CA VAL A 69 17.90 -5.14 10.87
C VAL A 69 17.85 -3.63 11.02
N ILE A 70 17.74 -2.92 9.91
CA ILE A 70 17.65 -1.46 9.84
C ILE A 70 16.18 -1.13 9.72
N CYS A 71 15.60 -0.62 10.81
CA CYS A 71 14.23 -0.15 10.82
C CYS A 71 14.23 1.36 10.65
N ARG A 72 13.60 1.83 9.57
CA ARG A 72 13.38 3.25 9.34
C ARG A 72 11.94 3.58 9.68
N GLU A 73 11.72 4.73 10.30
CA GLU A 73 10.38 5.28 10.43
C GLU A 73 9.82 5.48 9.02
N ARG A 74 8.61 4.99 8.75
CA ARG A 74 7.93 5.31 7.49
C ARG A 74 7.89 6.83 7.39
N LEU A 75 8.31 7.38 6.24
CA LEU A 75 8.46 8.82 5.96
C LEU A 75 7.24 9.72 6.32
N LEU A 76 6.14 9.13 6.75
CA LEU A 76 4.97 9.78 7.35
C LEU A 76 4.41 8.85 8.45
N PRO A 77 4.42 9.22 9.75
CA PRO A 77 3.76 8.45 10.82
C PRO A 77 2.26 8.29 10.56
N HIS A 78 1.63 7.24 11.08
CA HIS A 78 0.17 7.00 10.94
C HIS A 78 -0.68 8.21 11.38
N ALA A 79 -0.24 8.98 12.38
CA ALA A 79 -0.97 10.17 12.85
C ALA A 79 -0.72 11.44 12.01
N ALA A 80 0.27 11.43 11.10
CA ALA A 80 0.61 12.58 10.26
C ALA A 80 -0.13 12.57 8.91
N ARG A 81 -0.82 11.48 8.58
CA ARG A 81 -1.62 11.36 7.37
C ARG A 81 -3.11 11.59 7.69
N PRO A 82 -3.90 12.07 6.72
CA PRO A 82 -5.35 12.02 6.85
C PRO A 82 -5.79 10.56 7.13
N ALA A 83 -6.64 10.35 8.14
CA ALA A 83 -7.09 9.01 8.54
C ALA A 83 -7.70 8.19 7.38
N ARG A 84 -8.25 8.87 6.38
CA ARG A 84 -8.72 8.28 5.13
C ARG A 84 -7.61 7.61 4.33
N ASP A 85 -6.48 8.28 4.16
CA ASP A 85 -5.34 7.76 3.39
C ASP A 85 -4.79 6.50 4.04
N ASP A 86 -4.74 6.48 5.36
CA ASP A 86 -4.32 5.29 6.10
C ASP A 86 -5.31 4.14 6.03
N ALA A 87 -6.60 4.42 6.07
CA ALA A 87 -7.61 3.39 5.87
C ALA A 87 -7.46 2.74 4.48
N VAL A 88 -7.20 3.54 3.44
CA VAL A 88 -6.97 3.05 2.08
C VAL A 88 -5.65 2.28 1.97
N LEU A 89 -4.56 2.81 2.52
CA LEU A 89 -3.23 2.19 2.48
C LEU A 89 -3.16 0.88 3.27
N ASN A 90 -3.83 0.80 4.43
CA ASN A 90 -3.91 -0.42 5.24
C ASN A 90 -4.67 -1.55 4.53
N ARG A 91 -5.50 -1.22 3.53
CA ARG A 91 -6.24 -2.18 2.70
C ARG A 91 -5.78 -2.18 1.24
N LEU A 92 -4.61 -1.62 0.96
CA LEU A 92 -4.09 -1.42 -0.41
C LEU A 92 -4.15 -2.71 -1.25
N ARG A 93 -3.66 -3.82 -0.69
CA ARG A 93 -3.67 -5.13 -1.36
C ARG A 93 -5.09 -5.61 -1.63
N HIS A 94 -5.99 -5.48 -0.67
CA HIS A 94 -7.39 -5.88 -0.82
C HIS A 94 -8.05 -5.09 -1.95
N HIS A 95 -7.93 -3.75 -1.94
CA HIS A 95 -8.48 -2.89 -2.98
C HIS A 95 -7.95 -3.23 -4.37
N ALA A 96 -6.63 -3.46 -4.49
CA ALA A 96 -6.02 -3.85 -5.75
C ALA A 96 -6.51 -5.21 -6.27
N GLN A 97 -6.59 -6.21 -5.40
CA GLN A 97 -7.08 -7.55 -5.75
C GLN A 97 -8.56 -7.56 -6.12
N GLU A 98 -9.36 -6.79 -5.40
CA GLU A 98 -10.78 -6.61 -5.68
C GLU A 98 -11.01 -5.96 -7.05
N ALA A 99 -10.31 -4.84 -7.32
CA ALA A 99 -10.37 -4.18 -8.62
C ALA A 99 -9.93 -5.13 -9.75
N ALA A 100 -8.75 -5.77 -9.61
CA ALA A 100 -8.23 -6.69 -10.61
C ALA A 100 -9.14 -7.91 -10.84
N GLY A 101 -9.75 -8.44 -9.78
CA GLY A 101 -10.73 -9.52 -9.86
C GLY A 101 -11.98 -9.12 -10.64
N ARG A 102 -12.52 -7.93 -10.39
CA ARG A 102 -13.67 -7.38 -11.15
C ARG A 102 -13.31 -7.15 -12.62
N VAL A 103 -12.12 -6.63 -12.90
CA VAL A 103 -11.62 -6.45 -14.28
C VAL A 103 -11.51 -7.79 -15.00
N LYS A 104 -10.94 -8.82 -14.36
CA LYS A 104 -10.84 -10.16 -14.96
C LYS A 104 -12.21 -10.80 -15.21
N ALA A 105 -13.16 -10.61 -14.29
CA ALA A 105 -14.48 -11.24 -14.39
C ALA A 105 -15.41 -10.54 -15.40
N LEU A 106 -15.35 -9.21 -15.46
CA LEU A 106 -16.32 -8.39 -16.21
C LEU A 106 -15.71 -7.68 -17.41
N GLY A 107 -14.40 -7.56 -17.47
CA GLY A 107 -13.69 -6.90 -18.56
C GLY A 107 -13.76 -7.71 -19.87
N PRO A 108 -13.81 -7.03 -21.03
CA PRO A 108 -13.69 -7.69 -22.32
C PRO A 108 -12.30 -8.35 -22.47
N GLY A 109 -12.28 -9.56 -23.03
CA GLY A 109 -11.18 -10.55 -23.03
C GLY A 109 -9.74 -10.05 -23.28
N GLU A 110 -9.13 -10.46 -24.39
CA GLU A 110 -7.69 -10.19 -24.63
C GLU A 110 -7.42 -8.71 -24.88
N ARG A 111 -7.05 -7.98 -23.83
CA ARG A 111 -6.64 -6.57 -23.89
C ARG A 111 -5.31 -6.33 -23.18
N THR A 112 -4.73 -5.16 -23.45
CA THR A 112 -3.65 -4.60 -22.64
C THR A 112 -4.23 -3.48 -21.78
N TRP A 113 -4.13 -3.64 -20.47
CA TRP A 113 -4.75 -2.73 -19.52
C TRP A 113 -3.82 -1.60 -19.11
N LEU A 114 -4.33 -0.37 -19.21
CA LEU A 114 -3.79 0.81 -18.57
C LEU A 114 -4.46 0.94 -17.20
N VAL A 115 -3.75 1.50 -16.22
CA VAL A 115 -4.30 1.75 -14.89
C VAL A 115 -4.11 3.22 -14.56
N GLU A 116 -5.22 3.92 -14.33
CA GLU A 116 -5.25 5.28 -13.81
C GLU A 116 -5.94 5.33 -12.46
N VAL A 117 -5.54 6.28 -11.63
CA VAL A 117 -6.11 6.45 -10.29
C VAL A 117 -6.42 7.91 -10.04
N ASN A 118 -7.70 8.22 -9.81
CA ASN A 118 -8.12 9.52 -9.31
C ASN A 118 -8.28 9.46 -7.78
N TYR A 119 -7.26 9.97 -7.10
CA TYR A 119 -7.22 10.08 -5.64
C TYR A 119 -6.55 11.39 -5.23
N PRO A 120 -7.00 12.09 -4.16
CA PRO A 120 -6.50 13.43 -3.83
C PRO A 120 -5.00 13.51 -3.51
N ASP A 121 -4.45 12.54 -2.77
CA ASP A 121 -3.00 12.46 -2.54
C ASP A 121 -2.32 11.66 -3.66
N VAL A 122 -1.42 12.32 -4.39
CA VAL A 122 -0.71 11.74 -5.54
C VAL A 122 0.16 10.53 -5.15
N ARG A 123 0.72 10.51 -3.95
CA ARG A 123 1.55 9.38 -3.47
C ARG A 123 0.68 8.15 -3.21
N VAL A 124 -0.51 8.36 -2.65
CA VAL A 124 -1.51 7.28 -2.47
C VAL A 124 -2.01 6.80 -3.82
N ALA A 125 -2.30 7.72 -4.76
CA ALA A 125 -2.70 7.39 -6.13
C ALA A 125 -1.67 6.49 -6.83
N HIS A 126 -0.38 6.84 -6.74
CA HIS A 126 0.70 6.04 -7.31
C HIS A 126 0.82 4.64 -6.68
N LYS A 127 0.70 4.54 -5.34
CA LYS A 127 0.71 3.23 -4.66
C LYS A 127 -0.47 2.36 -5.09
N LEU A 128 -1.66 2.94 -5.22
CA LEU A 128 -2.85 2.25 -5.73
C LEU A 128 -2.67 1.79 -7.17
N ALA A 129 -2.13 2.65 -8.04
CA ALA A 129 -1.88 2.31 -9.44
C ALA A 129 -0.92 1.13 -9.55
N PHE A 130 0.22 1.20 -8.85
CA PHE A 130 1.22 0.14 -8.84
C PHE A 130 0.66 -1.19 -8.29
N ALA A 131 -0.04 -1.15 -7.15
CA ALA A 131 -0.63 -2.34 -6.55
C ALA A 131 -1.67 -2.98 -7.47
N THR A 132 -2.50 -2.18 -8.13
CA THR A 132 -3.51 -2.66 -9.08
C THR A 132 -2.87 -3.28 -10.32
N LYS A 133 -1.86 -2.64 -10.92
CA LYS A 133 -1.09 -3.20 -12.04
C LYS A 133 -0.50 -4.56 -11.69
N THR A 134 0.10 -4.67 -10.49
CA THR A 134 0.65 -5.92 -9.98
C THR A 134 -0.44 -6.99 -9.84
N ALA A 135 -1.59 -6.65 -9.24
CA ALA A 135 -2.69 -7.59 -9.09
C ALA A 135 -3.29 -8.05 -10.43
N LEU A 136 -3.34 -7.20 -11.45
CA LEU A 136 -3.76 -7.57 -12.80
C LEU A 136 -2.76 -8.57 -13.43
N LEU A 137 -1.45 -8.30 -13.29
CA LEU A 137 -0.40 -9.20 -13.76
C LEU A 137 -0.44 -10.56 -13.06
N ASP A 138 -0.65 -10.60 -11.74
CA ASP A 138 -0.80 -11.83 -10.95
C ASP A 138 -1.97 -12.69 -11.43
N LEU A 139 -3.00 -12.05 -12.00
CA LEU A 139 -4.15 -12.73 -12.58
C LEU A 139 -3.96 -13.14 -14.05
N GLY A 140 -2.78 -12.92 -14.62
CA GLY A 140 -2.41 -13.26 -15.99
C GLY A 140 -2.89 -12.26 -17.05
N LEU A 141 -3.29 -11.05 -16.64
CA LEU A 141 -3.70 -10.01 -17.58
C LEU A 141 -2.49 -9.21 -18.07
N ARG A 142 -2.56 -8.72 -19.30
CA ARG A 142 -1.52 -7.84 -19.85
C ARG A 142 -1.73 -6.42 -19.36
N VAL A 143 -0.66 -5.77 -18.92
CA VAL A 143 -0.68 -4.40 -18.40
C VAL A 143 0.40 -3.58 -19.12
N THR A 144 0.16 -2.29 -19.30
CA THR A 144 1.15 -1.35 -19.85
C THR A 144 1.37 -0.17 -18.90
N ASP A 145 2.60 0.34 -18.90
CA ASP A 145 2.97 1.57 -18.19
C ASP A 145 2.77 2.85 -19.00
N ARG A 146 2.25 2.71 -20.22
CA ARG A 146 1.90 3.85 -21.06
C ARG A 146 0.79 4.66 -20.39
N ALA A 147 0.98 5.98 -20.28
CA ALA A 147 -0.09 6.88 -19.87
C ALA A 147 -1.15 7.02 -20.99
N PRO A 148 -2.44 7.07 -20.65
CA PRO A 148 -3.46 7.47 -21.60
C PRO A 148 -3.28 8.94 -21.96
N ALA A 149 -3.44 9.28 -23.23
CA ALA A 149 -3.30 10.64 -23.70
C ALA A 149 -4.66 11.36 -23.76
N LEU A 150 -4.73 12.54 -23.14
CA LEU A 150 -5.81 13.52 -23.28
C LEU A 150 -5.18 14.88 -23.61
N ALA A 151 -5.85 15.70 -24.41
CA ALA A 151 -5.36 17.06 -24.65
C ALA A 151 -5.53 17.93 -23.39
N ALA A 152 -4.67 18.93 -23.21
CA ALA A 152 -4.73 19.83 -22.05
C ALA A 152 -6.10 20.53 -21.92
N ALA A 153 -6.70 20.92 -23.04
CA ALA A 153 -8.03 21.52 -23.06
C ALA A 153 -9.13 20.54 -22.61
N ASP A 154 -8.98 19.24 -22.90
CA ASP A 154 -9.93 18.23 -22.42
C ASP A 154 -9.81 18.08 -20.90
N LEU A 155 -8.58 18.11 -20.35
CA LEU A 155 -8.35 18.03 -18.90
C LEU A 155 -8.98 19.20 -18.15
N GLU A 156 -8.90 20.41 -18.69
CA GLU A 156 -9.51 21.61 -18.09
C GLU A 156 -11.04 21.44 -17.97
N VAL A 157 -11.70 21.02 -19.06
CA VAL A 157 -13.15 20.77 -19.05
C VAL A 157 -13.51 19.65 -18.09
N LEU A 158 -12.78 18.53 -18.13
CA LEU A 158 -13.03 17.37 -17.28
C LEU A 158 -12.90 17.68 -15.79
N SER A 159 -12.01 18.61 -15.42
CA SER A 159 -11.81 19.03 -14.02
C SER A 159 -13.03 19.75 -13.42
N THR A 160 -13.90 20.29 -14.26
CA THR A 160 -15.11 21.02 -13.82
C THR A 160 -16.35 20.13 -13.73
N LEU A 161 -16.27 18.90 -14.26
CA LEU A 161 -17.42 18.01 -14.35
C LEU A 161 -17.53 17.10 -13.13
N PRO A 162 -18.76 16.76 -12.70
CA PRO A 162 -18.94 15.74 -11.69
C PRO A 162 -18.49 14.38 -12.24
N PRO A 163 -17.96 13.48 -11.40
CA PRO A 163 -17.38 12.21 -11.83
C PRO A 163 -18.28 11.37 -12.75
N GLU A 164 -19.59 11.37 -12.51
CA GLU A 164 -20.58 10.61 -13.29
C GLU A 164 -20.66 11.05 -14.74
N LYS A 165 -20.28 12.29 -15.05
CA LYS A 165 -20.21 12.85 -16.41
C LYS A 165 -18.79 12.94 -16.93
N GLY A 166 -17.83 13.22 -16.05
CA GLY A 166 -16.42 13.38 -16.39
C GLY A 166 -15.81 12.11 -16.98
N TYR A 167 -15.95 10.95 -16.32
CA TYR A 167 -15.30 9.73 -16.82
C TYR A 167 -15.86 9.20 -18.14
N PRO A 168 -17.19 9.17 -18.38
CA PRO A 168 -17.72 8.85 -19.71
C PRO A 168 -17.15 9.74 -20.80
N LEU A 169 -17.17 11.06 -20.59
CA LEU A 169 -16.65 12.00 -21.58
C LEU A 169 -15.14 11.85 -21.79
N ALA A 170 -14.37 11.62 -20.73
CA ALA A 170 -12.94 11.37 -20.82
C ALA A 170 -12.66 10.11 -21.64
N CYS A 171 -13.43 9.05 -21.45
CA CYS A 171 -13.29 7.80 -22.19
C CYS A 171 -13.53 7.99 -23.69
N GLU A 172 -14.62 8.68 -24.04
CA GLU A 172 -14.94 9.02 -25.43
C GLU A 172 -13.81 9.84 -26.07
N ARG A 173 -13.30 10.85 -25.36
CA ARG A 173 -12.22 11.72 -25.83
C ARG A 173 -10.90 10.98 -26.00
N MET A 174 -10.51 10.15 -25.04
CA MET A 174 -9.31 9.31 -25.15
C MET A 174 -9.39 8.37 -26.34
N HIS A 175 -10.56 7.79 -26.61
CA HIS A 175 -10.75 6.93 -27.77
C HIS A 175 -10.65 7.72 -29.09
N ALA A 176 -11.36 8.85 -29.19
CA ALA A 176 -11.36 9.70 -30.38
C ALA A 176 -9.98 10.28 -30.70
N ALA A 177 -9.19 10.62 -29.67
CA ALA A 177 -7.84 11.15 -29.80
C ALA A 177 -6.75 10.09 -29.99
N GLY A 178 -7.10 8.79 -29.96
CA GLY A 178 -6.12 7.69 -30.03
C GLY A 178 -5.25 7.53 -28.77
N GLY A 179 -5.68 8.10 -27.63
CA GLY A 179 -5.05 7.93 -26.33
C GLY A 179 -5.13 6.50 -25.79
N LEU A 180 -6.09 5.70 -26.27
CA LEU A 180 -6.15 4.24 -26.11
C LEU A 180 -5.96 3.59 -27.48
N ARG A 181 -4.95 2.73 -27.64
CA ARG A 181 -4.71 2.04 -28.91
C ARG A 181 -5.77 0.95 -29.13
N ALA A 182 -5.86 0.46 -30.35
CA ALA A 182 -6.66 -0.71 -30.65
C ALA A 182 -6.20 -1.90 -29.79
N GLY A 183 -7.13 -2.52 -29.06
CA GLY A 183 -6.84 -3.62 -28.13
C GLY A 183 -6.41 -3.19 -26.73
N ASP A 184 -6.29 -1.89 -26.46
CA ASP A 184 -6.10 -1.38 -25.10
C ASP A 184 -7.45 -1.26 -24.37
N GLY A 185 -7.39 -1.25 -23.06
CA GLY A 185 -8.48 -0.85 -22.18
C GLY A 185 -7.92 -0.08 -20.99
N LEU A 186 -8.70 0.82 -20.43
CA LEU A 186 -8.31 1.55 -19.22
C LEU A 186 -9.12 1.06 -18.04
N VAL A 187 -8.42 0.72 -16.97
CA VAL A 187 -8.95 0.52 -15.62
C VAL A 187 -8.74 1.82 -14.85
N MET A 188 -9.80 2.38 -14.29
CA MET A 188 -9.75 3.56 -13.45
C MET A 188 -10.17 3.19 -12.03
N LEU A 189 -9.36 3.54 -11.03
CA LEU A 189 -9.77 3.56 -9.63
C LEU A 189 -10.06 5.00 -9.23
N ALA A 190 -11.24 5.25 -8.68
CA ALA A 190 -11.67 6.59 -8.31
C ALA A 190 -12.18 6.61 -6.87
N SER A 191 -11.82 7.65 -6.13
CA SER A 191 -12.65 8.09 -5.02
C SER A 191 -13.54 9.22 -5.49
N LEU A 192 -14.85 9.02 -5.40
CA LEU A 192 -15.88 9.94 -5.87
C LEU A 192 -16.20 10.99 -4.81
N HIS A 193 -16.02 10.66 -3.53
CA HIS A 193 -16.30 11.55 -2.43
C HIS A 193 -15.11 11.70 -1.45
N PRO A 194 -14.73 12.93 -1.05
CA PRO A 194 -13.54 13.16 -0.22
C PRO A 194 -13.63 12.55 1.20
N ARG A 195 -14.83 12.16 1.64
CA ARG A 195 -15.08 11.54 2.95
C ARG A 195 -15.20 10.01 2.91
N GLU A 196 -15.16 9.40 1.73
CA GLU A 196 -15.29 7.94 1.60
C GLU A 196 -13.92 7.27 1.52
N THR A 197 -13.83 6.05 2.05
CA THR A 197 -12.67 5.16 1.89
C THR A 197 -12.90 4.11 0.81
N ALA A 198 -14.10 4.05 0.24
CA ALA A 198 -14.42 3.19 -0.87
C ALA A 198 -13.71 3.67 -2.14
N LEU A 199 -13.18 2.72 -2.90
CA LEU A 199 -12.62 2.96 -4.23
C LEU A 199 -13.54 2.33 -5.26
N HIS A 200 -13.99 3.14 -6.20
CA HIS A 200 -14.84 2.72 -7.30
C HIS A 200 -13.97 2.32 -8.48
N THR A 201 -14.29 1.19 -9.10
CA THR A 201 -13.56 0.71 -10.28
C THR A 201 -14.38 0.95 -11.54
N GLY A 202 -13.82 1.64 -12.51
CA GLY A 202 -14.41 1.87 -13.82
C GLY A 202 -13.56 1.29 -14.94
N LEU A 203 -14.20 0.98 -16.06
CA LEU A 203 -13.56 0.56 -17.29
C LEU A 203 -13.88 1.55 -18.40
N CYS A 204 -12.86 1.94 -19.16
CA CYS A 204 -13.01 2.58 -20.45
C CYS A 204 -12.49 1.66 -21.55
N VAL A 205 -13.38 1.28 -22.46
CA VAL A 205 -13.08 0.36 -23.54
C VAL A 205 -13.76 0.83 -24.81
N ASP A 206 -13.01 1.02 -25.90
CA ASP A 206 -13.52 1.41 -27.21
C ASP A 206 -14.45 2.65 -27.15
N GLY A 207 -14.10 3.62 -26.30
CA GLY A 207 -14.87 4.85 -26.08
C GLY A 207 -16.10 4.69 -25.18
N ALA A 208 -16.43 3.47 -24.73
CA ALA A 208 -17.52 3.21 -23.81
C ALA A 208 -17.02 3.09 -22.36
N TRP A 209 -17.62 3.89 -21.48
CA TRP A 209 -17.40 3.84 -20.04
C TRP A 209 -18.38 2.93 -19.33
N ARG A 210 -17.91 2.20 -18.32
CA ARG A 210 -18.76 1.42 -17.42
C ARG A 210 -18.16 1.32 -16.02
N TRP A 211 -18.99 1.56 -15.00
CA TRP A 211 -18.65 1.26 -13.61
C TRP A 211 -18.80 -0.24 -13.32
N LEU A 212 -17.85 -0.80 -12.57
CA LEU A 212 -17.93 -2.16 -12.08
C LEU A 212 -18.61 -2.19 -10.70
N PRO A 213 -19.59 -3.07 -10.48
CA PRO A 213 -20.26 -3.24 -9.18
C PRO A 213 -19.27 -3.70 -8.12
#